data_AF-A0A7Y4V7T6-F1
#
_entry.id   AF-A0A7Y4V7T6-F1
#
_cell.length_a   1.000
_cell.length_b   1.000
_cell.length_c   1.000
_cell.angle_alpha   90.00
_cell.angle_beta   90.00
_cell.angle_gamma   90.00
#
_symmetry.space_group_name_H-M   'P 1'
#
loop_
_entity.id
_entity.type
_entity.pdbx_description
1 polymer ?
#
loop_
_entity_poly.entity_id
_entity_poly.type
_entity_poly.pdbx_seq_one_letter_code
_entity_poly.pdbx_strand_id
1 'polypeptide(L)'
;LVRFEGRKDGPVDVLLVFVKNKEDVSMLVNQAISSLGSEGVLWFAYPKKSSGIKTDISRDSGWVPLAKNKFVAVTQVAIDDTWSALRFKPIDQIPKLTRKTPSGKPLSKHNKERTLELPKAFQQLLSKSKKAGVFFQSLSFTNRKEYVVWLESAKKPETKQKRLTDAIEKLLSGKKNPGEK
;
A
#
# COMPACT_ATOMS: atom_id res chain seq x y z
N LEU A 1 24.25 15.38 0.64
CA LEU A 1 24.80 15.75 1.96
C LEU A 1 23.88 15.18 3.03
N VAL A 2 24.30 14.12 3.73
CA VAL A 2 23.61 13.68 4.94
C VAL A 2 24.08 14.58 6.07
N ARG A 3 23.15 15.33 6.66
CA ARG A 3 23.43 16.06 7.90
C ARG A 3 23.05 15.16 9.07
N PHE A 4 24.05 14.76 9.84
CA PHE A 4 23.84 14.19 11.16
C PHE A 4 23.74 15.36 12.14
N GLU A 5 22.54 15.69 12.61
CA GLU A 5 22.34 16.61 13.71
C GLU A 5 22.19 15.78 15.00
N GLY A 6 23.28 15.67 15.76
CA GLY A 6 23.38 14.83 16.96
C GLY A 6 24.82 14.62 17.40
N ARG A 7 25.03 14.07 18.61
CA ARG A 7 26.35 13.77 19.19
C ARG A 7 27.23 13.05 18.16
N LYS A 8 28.44 13.56 17.93
CA LYS A 8 29.40 13.00 16.95
C LYS A 8 30.09 11.72 17.42
N ASP A 9 29.94 11.36 18.68
CA ASP A 9 30.60 10.19 19.28
C ASP A 9 29.59 9.30 20.01
N GLY A 10 29.61 8.02 19.66
CA GLY A 10 28.80 6.96 20.27
C GLY A 10 27.51 6.60 19.52
N PRO A 11 26.85 5.50 19.94
CA PRO A 11 25.57 5.08 19.36
C PRO A 11 24.48 6.14 19.57
N VAL A 12 23.61 6.32 18.56
CA VAL A 12 22.46 7.23 18.67
C VAL A 12 21.17 6.48 19.03
N ASP A 13 20.40 7.07 19.94
CA ASP A 13 19.10 6.51 20.37
C ASP A 13 17.99 6.77 19.36
N VAL A 14 18.09 7.84 18.56
CA VAL A 14 17.12 8.19 17.52
C VAL A 14 17.87 8.69 16.30
N LEU A 15 17.57 8.11 15.13
CA LEU A 15 18.12 8.50 13.85
C LEU A 15 16.99 8.76 12.85
N LEU A 16 16.92 9.98 12.33
CA LEU A 16 16.01 10.39 11.27
C LEU A 16 16.80 10.70 9.99
N VAL A 17 16.64 9.87 8.97
CA VAL A 17 17.38 9.96 7.70
C VAL A 17 16.46 10.47 6.60
N PHE A 18 16.78 11.60 5.98
CA PHE A 18 16.04 12.11 4.82
C PHE A 18 16.60 11.52 3.52
N VAL A 19 15.72 10.89 2.73
CA VAL A 19 16.03 10.28 1.44
C VAL A 19 15.07 10.76 0.37
N LYS A 20 15.57 11.06 -0.82
CA LYS A 20 14.75 11.50 -1.96
C LYS A 20 14.37 10.34 -2.87
N ASN A 21 15.19 9.31 -2.96
CA ASN A 21 15.01 8.19 -3.88
C ASN A 21 15.63 6.88 -3.33
N LYS A 22 15.44 5.77 -4.05
CA LYS A 22 15.96 4.44 -3.65
C LYS A 22 17.49 4.36 -3.59
N GLU A 23 18.18 5.18 -4.36
CA GLU A 23 19.64 5.23 -4.36
C GLU A 23 20.14 5.78 -3.02
N ASP A 24 19.54 6.86 -2.52
CA ASP A 24 19.85 7.43 -1.21
C ASP A 24 19.68 6.38 -0.09
N VAL A 25 18.61 5.57 -0.15
CA VAL A 25 18.40 4.48 0.83
C VAL A 25 19.54 3.46 0.75
N SER A 26 19.94 3.07 -0.46
CA SER A 26 20.98 2.07 -0.68
C SER A 26 22.36 2.56 -0.20
N MET A 27 22.66 3.85 -0.41
CA MET A 27 23.90 4.46 0.03
C MET A 27 23.98 4.61 1.56
N LEU A 28 22.85 4.90 2.22
CA LEU A 28 22.84 5.32 3.63
C LEU A 28 22.49 4.23 4.62
N VAL A 29 21.85 3.15 4.19
CA VAL A 29 21.32 2.11 5.10
C VAL A 29 22.39 1.51 6.00
N ASN A 30 23.55 1.16 5.47
CA ASN A 30 24.61 0.50 6.26
C ASN A 30 25.19 1.46 7.30
N GLN A 31 25.44 2.71 6.91
CA GLN A 31 25.92 3.74 7.84
C GLN A 31 24.88 4.01 8.94
N ALA A 32 23.60 4.17 8.56
CA ALA A 32 22.52 4.44 9.50
C ALA A 32 22.35 3.32 10.54
N ILE A 33 22.45 2.05 10.12
CA ILE A 33 22.38 0.90 11.03
C ILE A 33 23.59 0.84 11.96
N SER A 34 24.80 1.03 11.43
CA SER A 34 26.03 0.99 12.23
C SER A 34 26.12 2.10 13.28
N SER A 35 25.43 3.23 13.06
CA SER A 35 25.38 4.34 14.01
C SER A 35 24.29 4.16 15.08
N LEU A 36 23.34 3.24 14.89
CA LEU A 36 22.19 3.06 15.77
C LEU A 36 22.61 2.29 17.05
N GLY A 37 22.16 2.76 18.21
CA GLY A 37 22.26 1.99 19.45
C GLY A 37 21.42 0.71 19.42
N SER A 38 21.67 -0.22 20.35
CA SER A 38 20.95 -1.51 20.43
C SER A 38 19.43 -1.35 20.56
N GLU A 39 19.00 -0.29 21.27
CA GLU A 39 17.59 0.09 21.45
C GLU A 39 17.18 1.30 20.58
N GLY A 40 18.02 1.66 19.61
CA GLY A 40 17.85 2.87 18.84
C GLY A 40 16.65 2.82 17.90
N VAL A 41 16.11 4.00 17.61
CA VAL A 41 14.96 4.19 16.74
C VAL A 41 15.37 4.74 15.39
N LEU A 42 15.19 3.93 14.33
CA LEU A 42 15.51 4.33 12.96
C LEU A 42 14.28 4.79 12.19
N TRP A 43 14.36 5.99 11.63
CA TRP A 43 13.36 6.57 10.74
C TRP A 43 13.97 6.95 9.40
N PHE A 44 13.27 6.66 8.31
CA PHE A 44 13.55 7.22 6.99
C PHE A 44 12.43 8.15 6.56
N ALA A 45 12.74 9.43 6.39
CA ALA A 45 11.87 10.44 5.81
C ALA A 45 12.00 10.45 4.28
N TYR A 46 10.88 10.39 3.59
CA TYR A 46 10.78 10.41 2.14
C TYR A 46 9.72 11.43 1.68
N PRO A 47 9.88 12.03 0.49
CA PRO A 47 8.92 12.99 -0.02
C PRO A 47 7.57 12.31 -0.26
N LYS A 48 6.50 12.98 0.15
CA LYS A 48 5.12 12.56 -0.16
C LYS A 48 4.88 12.66 -1.66
N LYS A 49 4.00 11.81 -2.20
CA LYS A 49 3.57 11.92 -3.60
C LYS A 49 2.94 13.28 -3.93
N SER A 50 2.31 13.92 -2.94
CA SER A 50 1.69 15.24 -3.06
C SER A 50 2.67 16.41 -3.00
N SER A 51 3.95 16.21 -2.68
CA SER A 51 4.90 17.31 -2.46
C SER A 51 5.47 17.92 -3.74
N GLY A 52 5.21 17.32 -4.90
CA GLY A 52 5.79 17.73 -6.18
C GLY A 52 7.26 17.33 -6.38
N ILE A 53 7.92 16.76 -5.35
CA ILE A 53 9.30 16.27 -5.46
C ILE A 53 9.30 14.95 -6.24
N LYS A 54 10.05 14.90 -7.35
CA LYS A 54 10.26 13.66 -8.10
C LYS A 54 10.97 12.62 -7.24
N THR A 55 10.31 11.50 -7.01
CA THR A 55 10.81 10.38 -6.21
C THR A 55 10.34 9.06 -6.78
N ASP A 56 11.12 8.00 -6.57
CA ASP A 56 10.75 6.62 -6.87
C ASP A 56 10.48 5.79 -5.58
N ILE A 57 10.40 6.47 -4.42
CA ILE A 57 10.03 5.90 -3.13
C ILE A 57 8.56 6.21 -2.82
N SER A 58 7.93 5.30 -2.09
CA SER A 58 6.63 5.54 -1.46
C SER A 58 6.55 4.78 -0.15
N ARG A 59 5.41 4.84 0.54
CA ARG A 59 5.17 4.02 1.74
C ARG A 59 5.51 2.55 1.50
N ASP A 60 5.13 2.02 0.34
CA ASP A 60 5.16 0.58 0.06
C ASP A 60 6.32 0.17 -0.86
N SER A 61 7.11 1.14 -1.36
CA SER A 61 8.16 0.89 -2.37
C SER A 61 9.46 1.61 -2.04
N GLY A 62 10.59 0.93 -2.25
CA GLY A 62 11.93 1.50 -2.12
C GLY A 62 12.72 1.07 -0.88
N TRP A 63 12.12 0.24 -0.03
CA TRP A 63 12.71 -0.19 1.24
C TRP A 63 13.44 -1.55 1.18
N VAL A 64 13.68 -2.07 -0.02
CA VAL A 64 14.39 -3.35 -0.22
C VAL A 64 15.77 -3.38 0.46
N PRO A 65 16.59 -2.29 0.43
CA PRO A 65 17.87 -2.30 1.14
C PRO A 65 17.74 -2.49 2.66
N LEU A 66 16.68 -1.97 3.28
CA LEU A 66 16.40 -2.19 4.70
C LEU A 66 15.95 -3.62 4.97
N ALA A 67 15.10 -4.18 4.10
CA ALA A 67 14.67 -5.58 4.21
C ALA A 67 15.86 -6.56 4.11
N LYS A 68 16.83 -6.29 3.22
CA LYS A 68 18.08 -7.07 3.12
C LYS A 68 18.90 -7.04 4.41
N ASN A 69 18.84 -5.93 5.14
CA ASN A 69 19.46 -5.77 6.45
C ASN A 69 18.59 -6.26 7.62
N LYS A 70 17.53 -7.05 7.35
CA LYS A 70 16.60 -7.59 8.36
C LYS A 70 15.80 -6.53 9.13
N PHE A 71 15.65 -5.33 8.58
CA PHE A 71 14.74 -4.31 9.09
C PHE A 71 13.41 -4.36 8.37
N VAL A 72 12.33 -4.11 9.10
CA VAL A 72 10.99 -3.99 8.52
C VAL A 72 10.32 -2.69 8.95
N ALA A 73 9.51 -2.14 8.06
CA ALA A 73 8.71 -0.94 8.32
C ALA A 73 7.59 -1.26 9.32
N VAL A 74 7.42 -0.43 10.35
CA VAL A 74 6.41 -0.65 11.41
C VAL A 74 5.38 0.47 11.53
N THR A 75 5.77 1.72 11.30
CA THR A 75 4.89 2.86 11.53
C THR A 75 5.24 3.99 10.56
N GLN A 76 4.23 4.63 9.99
CA GLN A 76 4.39 5.83 9.18
C GLN A 76 3.85 7.03 9.94
N VAL A 77 4.53 8.17 9.82
CA VAL A 77 4.04 9.48 10.28
C VAL A 77 4.21 10.51 9.18
N ALA A 78 3.32 11.50 9.12
CA ALA A 78 3.57 12.72 8.35
C ALA A 78 4.47 13.63 9.19
N ILE A 79 5.54 14.16 8.60
CA ILE A 79 6.36 15.19 9.26
C ILE A 79 5.71 16.55 9.05
N ASP A 80 5.50 16.89 7.77
CA ASP A 80 4.91 18.13 7.30
C ASP A 80 4.19 17.86 5.96
N ASP A 81 3.81 18.88 5.20
CA ASP A 81 3.15 18.71 3.88
C ASP A 81 4.06 18.10 2.81
N THR A 82 5.37 18.11 3.01
CA THR A 82 6.38 17.67 2.04
C THR A 82 6.85 16.24 2.31
N TRP A 83 7.00 15.84 3.58
CA TRP A 83 7.69 14.63 3.99
C TRP A 83 6.81 13.69 4.83
N SER A 84 6.98 12.39 4.62
CA SER A 84 6.53 11.34 5.54
C SER A 84 7.73 10.55 6.04
N ALA A 85 7.68 10.06 7.27
CA ALA A 85 8.70 9.16 7.79
C ALA A 85 8.16 7.76 8.05
N LEU A 86 8.96 6.75 7.73
CA LEU A 86 8.73 5.36 8.10
C LEU A 86 9.73 4.92 9.16
N ARG A 87 9.22 4.38 10.26
CA ARG A 87 10.01 3.75 11.30
C ARG A 87 10.35 2.33 10.89
N PHE A 88 11.60 1.95 11.12
CA PHE A 88 12.09 0.61 10.90
C PHE A 88 12.53 -0.03 12.21
N LYS A 89 12.27 -1.34 12.34
CA LYS A 89 12.75 -2.16 13.45
C LYS A 89 13.45 -3.42 12.94
N PRO A 90 14.49 -3.90 13.65
CA PRO A 90 15.03 -5.24 13.44
C PRO A 90 13.93 -6.30 13.58
N ILE A 91 13.92 -7.31 12.72
CA ILE A 91 12.87 -8.35 12.69
C ILE A 91 12.81 -9.17 13.98
N ASP A 92 13.92 -9.33 14.67
CA ASP A 92 14.07 -10.04 15.95
C ASP A 92 13.54 -9.24 17.15
N GLN A 93 13.58 -7.90 17.07
CA GLN A 93 13.00 -7.00 18.08
C GLN A 93 11.50 -6.76 17.90
N ILE A 94 10.90 -7.32 16.87
CA ILE A 94 9.45 -7.31 16.73
C ILE A 94 8.92 -8.45 17.58
N PRO A 95 8.11 -8.16 18.62
CA PRO A 95 7.45 -9.22 19.37
C PRO A 95 6.78 -10.13 18.36
N LYS A 96 7.09 -11.42 18.39
CA LYS A 96 6.35 -12.43 17.63
C LYS A 96 4.91 -12.30 18.09
N LEU A 97 4.12 -11.54 17.35
CA LEU A 97 2.70 -11.41 17.55
C LEU A 97 2.13 -12.79 17.20
N THR A 98 2.13 -13.69 18.18
CA THR A 98 1.00 -14.59 18.41
C THR A 98 -0.19 -13.71 18.78
N ARG A 99 -0.63 -12.88 17.83
CA ARG A 99 -1.88 -12.16 17.94
C ARG A 99 -2.95 -13.23 17.88
N LYS A 100 -3.41 -13.71 19.04
CA LYS A 100 -4.71 -14.37 19.13
C LYS A 100 -5.75 -13.32 18.75
N THR A 101 -6.02 -13.20 17.46
CA THR A 101 -7.31 -12.69 17.01
C THR A 101 -8.35 -13.77 17.33
N PRO A 102 -9.63 -13.42 17.57
CA PRO A 102 -10.71 -14.41 17.72
C PRO A 102 -10.89 -15.32 16.48
N SER A 103 -10.12 -15.09 15.42
CA SER A 103 -10.24 -15.74 14.12
C SER A 103 -8.89 -16.04 13.44
N GLY A 104 -7.87 -16.42 14.22
CA GLY A 104 -6.72 -17.27 13.84
C GLY A 104 -6.23 -17.26 12.39
N LYS A 105 -6.05 -16.11 11.73
CA LYS A 105 -5.47 -16.03 10.37
C LYS A 105 -4.24 -15.11 10.34
N PRO A 106 -3.08 -15.60 9.88
CA PRO A 106 -1.87 -14.79 9.75
C PRO A 106 -1.99 -13.78 8.60
N LEU A 107 -1.55 -12.53 8.83
CA LEU A 107 -1.34 -11.56 7.77
C LEU A 107 0.04 -11.78 7.14
N SER A 108 0.09 -12.68 6.16
CA SER A 108 1.20 -12.76 5.21
C SER A 108 0.65 -12.87 3.78
N LYS A 109 1.22 -12.04 2.89
CA LYS A 109 0.94 -11.92 1.45
C LYS A 109 -0.54 -11.62 1.11
N HIS A 110 -0.85 -10.35 0.85
CA HIS A 110 -2.03 -10.02 0.03
C HIS A 110 -1.76 -10.34 -1.45
N ASN A 111 -1.57 -11.62 -1.73
CA ASN A 111 -1.96 -12.24 -3.00
C ASN A 111 -2.53 -13.63 -2.67
N LYS A 112 -3.58 -13.65 -1.84
CA LYS A 112 -4.55 -14.74 -1.90
C LYS A 112 -5.63 -14.24 -2.84
N GLU A 113 -5.82 -14.95 -3.94
CA GLU A 113 -6.95 -14.80 -4.85
C GLU A 113 -8.22 -14.69 -4.01
N ARG A 114 -8.67 -13.45 -3.82
CA ARG A 114 -9.96 -13.20 -3.18
C ARG A 114 -10.97 -13.45 -4.29
N THR A 115 -11.56 -14.62 -4.29
CA THR A 115 -12.63 -14.97 -5.22
C THR A 115 -13.79 -14.02 -4.95
N LEU A 116 -14.04 -13.09 -5.86
CA LEU A 116 -15.25 -12.28 -5.85
C LEU A 116 -16.36 -13.14 -6.44
N GLU A 117 -17.37 -13.46 -5.63
CA GLU A 117 -18.59 -14.07 -6.17
C GLU A 117 -19.32 -13.03 -7.01
N LEU A 118 -19.18 -13.16 -8.32
CA LEU A 118 -19.79 -12.25 -9.28
C LEU A 118 -21.26 -12.63 -9.46
N PRO A 119 -22.23 -11.69 -9.35
CA PRO A 119 -23.63 -12.00 -9.65
C PRO A 119 -23.77 -12.60 -11.06
N LYS A 120 -24.46 -13.74 -11.19
CA LYS A 120 -24.61 -14.48 -12.47
C LYS A 120 -25.08 -13.57 -13.63
N ALA A 121 -26.03 -12.67 -13.35
CA ALA A 121 -26.54 -11.72 -14.33
C ALA A 121 -25.46 -10.75 -14.84
N PHE A 122 -24.54 -10.33 -13.97
CA PHE A 122 -23.43 -9.47 -14.35
C PHE A 122 -22.38 -10.23 -15.18
N GLN A 123 -22.10 -11.48 -14.80
CA GLN A 123 -21.22 -12.36 -15.58
C GLN A 123 -21.75 -12.59 -17.01
N GLN A 124 -23.06 -12.81 -17.16
CA GLN A 124 -23.71 -12.96 -18.47
C GLN A 124 -23.64 -11.67 -19.32
N LEU A 125 -23.65 -10.49 -18.70
CA LEU A 125 -23.50 -9.23 -19.43
C LEU A 125 -22.04 -8.97 -19.84
N LEU A 126 -21.08 -9.31 -18.98
CA LEU A 126 -19.65 -9.24 -19.31
C LEU A 126 -19.26 -10.23 -20.41
N SER A 127 -19.90 -11.41 -20.48
CA SER A 127 -19.65 -12.35 -21.58
C SER A 127 -20.23 -11.87 -22.91
N LYS A 128 -21.35 -11.13 -22.90
CA LYS A 128 -21.90 -10.46 -24.08
C LYS A 128 -21.04 -9.29 -24.56
N SER A 129 -20.37 -8.58 -23.64
CA SER A 129 -19.49 -7.45 -23.96
C SER A 129 -18.03 -7.78 -23.63
N LYS A 130 -17.32 -8.37 -24.60
CA LYS A 130 -15.89 -8.73 -24.46
C LYS A 130 -15.02 -7.56 -23.99
N LYS A 131 -15.27 -6.33 -24.50
CA LYS A 131 -14.52 -5.13 -24.12
C LYS A 131 -14.67 -4.78 -22.64
N ALA A 132 -15.92 -4.76 -22.14
CA ALA A 132 -16.19 -4.49 -20.73
C ALA A 132 -15.65 -5.62 -19.82
N GLY A 133 -15.73 -6.88 -20.27
CA GLY A 133 -15.18 -8.03 -19.58
C GLY A 133 -13.66 -7.94 -19.38
N VAL A 134 -12.92 -7.64 -20.44
CA VAL A 134 -11.45 -7.48 -20.38
C VAL A 134 -11.07 -6.30 -19.48
N PHE A 135 -11.75 -5.17 -19.62
CA PHE A 135 -11.50 -4.01 -18.76
C PHE A 135 -11.79 -4.32 -17.29
N PHE A 136 -12.92 -4.96 -16.98
CA PHE A 136 -13.26 -5.37 -15.62
C PHE A 136 -12.22 -6.33 -15.02
N GLN A 137 -11.71 -7.28 -15.80
CA GLN A 137 -10.68 -8.22 -15.36
C GLN A 137 -9.34 -7.54 -15.09
N SER A 138 -9.01 -6.46 -15.81
CA SER A 138 -7.80 -5.69 -15.56
C SER A 138 -7.88 -4.79 -14.31
N LEU A 139 -9.09 -4.57 -13.77
CA LEU A 139 -9.27 -3.79 -12.54
C LEU A 139 -8.71 -4.52 -11.30
N SER A 140 -8.20 -3.72 -10.36
CA SER A 140 -7.75 -4.21 -9.05
C SER A 140 -8.90 -4.90 -8.29
N PHE A 141 -8.56 -5.77 -7.35
CA PHE A 141 -9.56 -6.46 -6.51
C PHE A 141 -10.53 -5.46 -5.83
N THR A 142 -9.99 -4.37 -5.28
CA THR A 142 -10.80 -3.32 -4.63
C THR A 142 -11.82 -2.73 -5.61
N ASN A 143 -11.38 -2.36 -6.81
CA ASN A 143 -12.25 -1.77 -7.82
C ASN A 143 -13.33 -2.74 -8.31
N ARG A 144 -12.98 -4.01 -8.53
CA ARG A 144 -13.96 -5.06 -8.87
C ARG A 144 -14.97 -5.26 -7.74
N LYS A 145 -14.52 -5.25 -6.48
CA LYS A 145 -15.38 -5.38 -5.30
C LYS A 145 -16.39 -4.24 -5.20
N GLU A 146 -15.98 -2.99 -5.45
CA GLU A 146 -16.88 -1.83 -5.42
C GLU A 146 -18.04 -1.99 -6.41
N TYR A 147 -17.78 -2.46 -7.64
CA TYR A 147 -18.84 -2.77 -8.59
C TYR A 147 -19.80 -3.84 -8.08
N VAL A 148 -19.28 -4.93 -7.49
CA VAL A 148 -20.12 -6.01 -6.94
C VAL A 148 -20.99 -5.51 -5.78
N VAL A 149 -20.40 -4.81 -4.81
CA VAL A 149 -21.13 -4.23 -3.67
C VAL A 149 -22.20 -3.24 -4.15
N TRP A 150 -21.88 -2.43 -5.15
CA TRP A 150 -22.85 -1.51 -5.73
C TRP A 150 -24.01 -2.23 -6.43
N LEU A 151 -23.75 -3.33 -7.11
CA LEU A 151 -24.82 -4.16 -7.71
C LEU A 151 -25.65 -4.87 -6.64
N GLU A 152 -25.03 -5.43 -5.60
CA GLU A 152 -25.70 -6.17 -4.51
C GLU A 152 -26.52 -5.27 -3.59
N SER A 153 -26.08 -4.02 -3.39
CA SER A 153 -26.80 -3.07 -2.53
C SER A 153 -28.19 -2.67 -3.07
N ALA A 154 -28.50 -2.93 -4.35
CA ALA A 154 -29.84 -2.70 -4.89
C ALA A 154 -30.80 -3.80 -4.43
N LYS A 155 -31.77 -3.48 -3.57
CA LYS A 155 -32.77 -4.45 -3.08
C LYS A 155 -33.91 -4.72 -4.07
N LYS A 156 -34.28 -3.73 -4.88
CA LYS A 156 -35.37 -3.84 -5.89
C LYS A 156 -34.86 -4.45 -7.20
N PRO A 157 -35.60 -5.38 -7.83
CA PRO A 157 -35.16 -6.05 -9.07
C PRO A 157 -34.97 -5.07 -10.24
N GLU A 158 -35.84 -4.08 -10.39
CA GLU A 158 -35.73 -3.04 -11.43
C GLU A 158 -34.43 -2.22 -11.28
N THR A 159 -34.08 -1.86 -10.04
CA THR A 159 -32.85 -1.10 -9.76
C THR A 159 -31.61 -1.94 -10.01
N LYS A 160 -31.65 -3.25 -9.73
CA LYS A 160 -30.55 -4.16 -10.07
C LYS A 160 -30.29 -4.17 -11.58
N GLN A 161 -31.35 -4.25 -12.38
CA GLN A 161 -31.22 -4.28 -13.84
C GLN A 161 -30.66 -2.97 -14.40
N LYS A 162 -31.11 -1.81 -13.89
CA LYS A 162 -30.54 -0.51 -14.24
C LYS A 162 -29.04 -0.44 -13.92
N ARG A 163 -28.65 -0.80 -12.69
CA ARG A 163 -27.22 -0.79 -12.28
C ARG A 163 -26.36 -1.76 -13.09
N LEU A 164 -26.91 -2.88 -13.54
CA LEU A 164 -26.21 -3.83 -14.41
C LEU A 164 -25.88 -3.19 -15.77
N THR A 165 -26.84 -2.49 -16.37
CA THR A 165 -26.62 -1.75 -17.63
C THR A 165 -25.63 -0.62 -17.43
N ASP A 166 -25.81 0.18 -16.39
CA ASP A 166 -24.91 1.30 -16.04
C ASP A 166 -23.50 0.79 -15.76
N ALA A 167 -23.34 -0.37 -15.12
CA ALA A 167 -22.02 -0.96 -14.86
C ALA A 167 -21.28 -1.26 -16.17
N ILE A 168 -21.95 -1.81 -17.18
CA ILE A 168 -21.35 -2.09 -18.48
C ILE A 168 -20.97 -0.78 -19.19
N GLU A 169 -21.85 0.23 -19.17
CA GLU A 169 -21.55 1.55 -19.76
C GLU A 169 -20.35 2.23 -19.08
N LYS A 170 -20.27 2.17 -17.75
CA LYS A 170 -19.13 2.67 -16.97
C LYS A 170 -17.83 1.93 -17.30
N LEU A 171 -17.89 0.61 -17.46
CA LEU A 171 -16.71 -0.17 -17.85
C LEU A 171 -16.28 0.12 -19.29
N LEU A 172 -17.22 0.35 -20.20
CA LEU A 172 -16.91 0.74 -21.59
C LEU A 172 -16.34 2.16 -21.69
N SER A 173 -16.73 3.06 -20.79
CA SER A 173 -16.17 4.40 -20.66
C SER A 173 -14.86 4.45 -19.84
N GLY A 174 -14.32 3.30 -19.42
CA GLY A 174 -13.04 3.21 -18.73
C GLY A 174 -13.08 3.62 -17.25
N LYS A 175 -14.26 3.69 -16.64
CA LYS A 175 -14.43 4.01 -15.23
C LYS A 175 -14.07 2.81 -14.34
N LYS A 176 -13.13 3.02 -13.43
CA LYS A 176 -12.55 2.01 -12.55
C LYS A 176 -13.45 1.69 -11.35
N ASN A 177 -14.37 2.57 -10.98
CA ASN A 177 -15.35 2.32 -9.92
C ASN A 177 -16.72 2.96 -10.28
N PRO A 178 -17.83 2.50 -9.68
CA PRO A 178 -19.16 3.03 -9.99
C PRO A 178 -19.39 4.48 -9.55
N GLY A 179 -18.56 4.99 -8.64
CA GLY A 179 -18.61 6.35 -8.11
C GLY A 179 -17.84 7.40 -8.93
N GLU A 180 -17.09 7.00 -9.96
CA GLU A 180 -16.36 7.93 -10.83
C GLU A 180 -17.35 8.77 -11.65
N LYS A 181 -17.29 10.09 -11.41
CA LYS A 181 -18.06 11.09 -12.14
C LYS A 181 -17.58 11.19 -13.58
#